data_AF-Q07NX0-F1
#
_entry.id   AF-Q07NX0-F1
#
_cell.length_a   1.000
_cell.length_b   1.000
_cell.length_c   1.000
_cell.angle_alpha   90.00
_cell.angle_beta   90.00
_cell.angle_gamma   90.00
#
_symmetry.space_group_name_H-M   'P 1'
#
loop_
_entity.id
_entity.type
_entity.pdbx_description
1 polymer ?
#
loop_
_entity_poly.entity_id
_entity_poly.type
_entity_poly.pdbx_seq_one_letter_code
_entity_poly.pdbx_strand_id
1 'polypeptide(L)'
;MVGTLRFCPPYDAAITGIQHGTLQAPRCYIAMPKYFFNVRHEKHTPDFVGTELSDKHAAWENATRKCGEIIREIDGDLKPGREWQMEVTDEFANPIYVIHISAENK
;
A
#
# COMPACT_ATOMS: atom_id res chain seq x y z
N MET A 1 -13.87 -17.38 20.43
CA MET A 1 -12.72 -17.26 19.51
C MET A 1 -13.27 -17.14 18.10
N VAL A 2 -13.33 -15.91 17.60
CA VAL A 2 -13.81 -15.62 16.24
C VAL A 2 -12.58 -15.59 15.35
N GLY A 3 -12.46 -16.57 14.45
CA GLY A 3 -11.28 -16.74 13.61
C GLY A 3 -11.59 -17.66 12.45
N THR A 4 -12.55 -17.27 11.62
CA THR A 4 -12.82 -17.97 10.37
C THR A 4 -13.22 -16.96 9.31
N LEU A 5 -12.22 -16.44 8.61
CA LEU A 5 -12.41 -15.88 7.27
C LEU A 5 -11.40 -16.57 6.35
N ARG A 6 -11.70 -17.83 6.04
CA ARG A 6 -11.26 -18.45 4.78
C ARG A 6 -12.44 -18.38 3.84
N PHE A 7 -12.52 -17.36 3.01
CA PHE A 7 -13.47 -17.30 1.90
C PHE A 7 -12.89 -16.47 0.74
N CYS A 8 -12.66 -17.15 -0.38
CA CYS A 8 -12.78 -16.64 -1.76
C CYS A 8 -12.77 -17.87 -2.69
N PRO A 9 -13.92 -18.24 -3.28
CA PRO A 9 -14.13 -18.02 -4.73
C PRO A 9 -15.55 -17.41 -4.99
N PRO A 10 -15.91 -16.85 -6.18
CA PRO A 10 -15.63 -17.40 -7.51
C PRO A 10 -15.05 -16.41 -8.53
N TYR A 11 -13.98 -16.82 -9.21
CA TYR A 11 -13.72 -16.40 -10.58
C TYR A 11 -13.80 -17.66 -11.44
N ASP A 12 -14.85 -17.74 -12.25
CA ASP A 12 -15.25 -18.93 -12.97
C ASP A 12 -14.35 -19.20 -14.19
N ALA A 13 -14.22 -20.49 -14.49
CA ALA A 13 -13.75 -21.08 -15.73
C ALA A 13 -12.27 -20.92 -16.14
N ALA A 14 -11.49 -21.96 -15.83
CA ALA A 14 -10.77 -22.73 -16.86
C ALA A 14 -10.46 -24.14 -16.34
N ILE A 15 -11.46 -25.02 -16.34
CA ILE A 15 -11.21 -26.47 -16.34
C ILE A 15 -11.03 -26.90 -17.79
N THR A 16 -9.80 -27.15 -18.20
CA THR A 16 -9.50 -28.16 -19.24
C THR A 16 -8.15 -28.78 -18.97
N GLY A 17 -8.15 -30.04 -18.55
CA GLY A 17 -6.97 -30.90 -18.56
C GLY A 17 -6.80 -31.75 -17.31
N ILE A 18 -7.50 -32.89 -17.25
CA ILE A 18 -7.13 -34.01 -16.38
C ILE A 18 -5.84 -34.62 -16.94
N GLN A 19 -4.72 -34.61 -16.19
CA GLN A 19 -3.73 -35.71 -16.19
C GLN A 19 -2.99 -35.81 -14.85
N HIS A 20 -3.18 -36.97 -14.20
CA HIS A 20 -2.25 -37.70 -13.33
C HIS A 20 -1.56 -36.96 -12.15
N GLY A 21 -2.08 -37.21 -10.94
CA GLY A 21 -1.28 -37.80 -9.87
C GLY A 21 -0.17 -36.96 -9.23
N THR A 22 -0.47 -35.80 -8.69
CA THR A 22 0.16 -35.28 -7.45
C THR A 22 -0.69 -34.11 -6.94
N LEU A 23 -1.14 -34.15 -5.69
CA LEU A 23 -1.79 -33.01 -5.04
C LEU A 23 -0.72 -31.95 -4.71
N GLN A 24 -0.17 -31.30 -5.73
CA GLN A 24 0.36 -29.96 -5.52
C GLN A 24 -0.85 -29.06 -5.32
N ALA A 25 -1.10 -28.69 -4.06
CA ALA A 25 -1.96 -27.57 -3.77
C ALA A 25 -1.54 -26.43 -4.73
N PRO A 26 -2.47 -25.85 -5.51
CA PRO A 26 -2.14 -24.67 -6.29
C PRO A 26 -1.57 -23.70 -5.25
N ARG A 27 -0.35 -23.21 -5.47
CA ARG A 27 0.21 -22.15 -4.63
C ARG A 27 -0.91 -21.14 -4.53
N CYS A 28 -1.50 -20.96 -3.34
CA CYS A 28 -2.43 -19.89 -3.11
C CYS A 28 -1.61 -18.64 -3.41
N TYR A 29 -1.71 -18.18 -4.65
CA TYR A 29 -1.30 -16.85 -5.01
C TYR A 29 -2.35 -15.99 -4.32
N ILE A 30 -2.12 -15.76 -3.02
CA ILE A 30 -2.74 -14.66 -2.30
C ILE A 30 -2.28 -13.48 -3.13
N ALA A 31 -3.15 -12.96 -4.00
CA ALA A 31 -2.87 -11.76 -4.75
C ALA A 31 -2.42 -10.74 -3.70
N MET A 32 -1.15 -10.36 -3.74
CA MET A 32 -0.61 -9.48 -2.71
C MET A 32 -1.32 -8.15 -2.85
N PRO A 33 -2.00 -7.66 -1.80
CA PRO A 33 -2.76 -6.43 -1.89
C PRO A 33 -1.84 -5.28 -2.30
N LYS A 34 -2.40 -4.39 -3.10
CA LYS A 34 -1.68 -3.25 -3.65
C LYS A 34 -1.97 -2.00 -2.84
N TYR A 35 -0.91 -1.27 -2.50
CA TYR A 35 -0.99 -0.03 -1.74
C TYR A 35 -0.36 1.12 -2.50
N PHE A 36 -0.99 2.29 -2.45
CA PHE A 36 -0.51 3.49 -3.15
C PHE A 36 -0.09 4.54 -2.15
N PHE A 37 1.02 5.24 -2.43
CA PHE A 37 1.63 6.21 -1.52
C PHE A 37 1.56 7.59 -2.17
N ASN A 38 0.44 8.28 -1.98
CA ASN A 38 0.17 9.57 -2.60
C ASN A 38 0.82 10.69 -1.79
N VAL A 39 1.83 11.34 -2.36
CA VAL A 39 2.56 12.43 -1.69
C VAL A 39 2.01 13.77 -2.16
N ARG A 40 1.71 14.64 -1.19
CA ARG A 40 1.28 16.02 -1.40
C ARG A 40 2.37 16.94 -0.87
N HIS A 41 3.06 17.60 -1.79
CA HIS A 41 4.06 18.63 -1.48
C HIS A 41 4.05 19.68 -2.58
N GLU A 42 3.41 20.83 -2.32
CA GLU A 42 3.07 21.92 -3.27
C GLU A 42 2.20 21.52 -4.48
N LYS A 43 2.46 20.36 -5.08
CA LYS A 43 1.68 19.67 -6.11
C LYS A 43 1.33 18.26 -5.63
N HIS A 44 0.10 17.84 -5.94
CA HIS A 44 -0.34 16.48 -5.70
C HIS A 44 0.33 15.53 -6.70
N THR A 45 1.15 14.61 -6.22
CA THR A 45 1.77 13.58 -7.06
C THR A 45 1.20 12.22 -6.69
N PRO A 46 0.14 11.76 -7.40
CA PRO A 46 -0.45 10.46 -7.16
C PRO A 46 0.51 9.34 -7.59
N ASP A 47 0.55 8.27 -6.78
CA ASP A 47 1.22 7.04 -7.16
C ASP A 47 0.26 6.23 -8.04
N PHE A 48 0.62 6.04 -9.31
CA PHE A 48 -0.17 5.21 -10.25
C PHE A 48 0.29 3.76 -10.30
N VAL A 49 1.53 3.51 -9.86
CA VAL A 49 2.13 2.18 -9.96
C VAL A 49 1.74 1.35 -8.77
N GLY A 50 1.71 1.91 -7.56
CA GLY A 50 1.43 1.19 -6.31
C GLY A 50 2.47 0.11 -5.99
N THR A 51 2.47 -0.38 -4.75
CA THR A 51 3.39 -1.41 -4.27
C THR A 51 2.60 -2.60 -3.73
N GLU A 52 2.92 -3.81 -4.19
CA GLU A 52 2.38 -5.04 -3.63
C GLU A 52 3.04 -5.33 -2.29
N LEU A 53 2.25 -5.40 -1.22
CA LEU A 53 2.73 -5.68 0.13
C LEU A 53 1.85 -6.76 0.78
N SER A 54 2.39 -7.45 1.77
CA SER A 54 1.71 -8.59 2.41
C SER A 54 0.43 -8.18 3.15
N ASP A 55 0.46 -7.02 3.81
CA ASP A 55 -0.63 -6.51 4.64
C ASP A 55 -0.47 -5.00 4.90
N LYS A 56 -1.42 -4.45 5.68
CA LYS A 56 -1.44 -3.05 6.10
C LYS A 56 -0.25 -2.67 7.00
N HIS A 57 0.31 -3.61 7.75
CA HIS A 57 1.46 -3.34 8.62
C HIS A 57 2.72 -3.12 7.77
N ALA A 58 2.95 -3.97 6.77
CA ALA A 58 4.00 -3.78 5.78
C ALA A 58 3.82 -2.46 4.99
N ALA A 59 2.57 -2.07 4.70
CA ALA A 59 2.27 -0.75 4.12
C ALA A 59 2.71 0.41 5.03
N TRP A 60 2.46 0.32 6.33
CA TRP A 60 2.90 1.33 7.30
C TRP A 60 4.42 1.42 7.45
N GLU A 61 5.12 0.28 7.53
CA GLU A 61 6.59 0.26 7.56
C GLU A 61 7.20 0.89 6.30
N ASN A 62 6.61 0.59 5.13
CA ASN A 62 7.05 1.18 3.87
C ASN A 62 6.77 2.69 3.82
N ALA A 63 5.59 3.12 4.27
CA ALA A 63 5.18 4.53 4.31
C ALA A 63 6.14 5.37 5.16
N THR A 64 6.42 4.92 6.38
CA THR A 64 7.30 5.63 7.31
C THR A 64 8.74 5.70 6.80
N ARG A 65 9.24 4.63 6.18
CA ARG A 65 10.55 4.63 5.52
C ARG A 65 10.61 5.62 4.35
N LYS A 66 9.67 5.55 3.39
CA LYS A 66 9.59 6.47 2.25
C LYS A 66 9.45 7.92 2.70
N CYS A 67 8.61 8.16 3.69
CA CYS A 67 8.45 9.46 4.34
C CYS A 67 9.80 10.00 4.84
N GLY A 68 10.56 9.19 5.58
CA GLY A 68 11.89 9.58 6.05
C GLY A 68 12.89 9.89 4.92
N GLU A 69 12.87 9.12 3.83
CA GLU A 69 13.71 9.36 2.64
C GLU A 69 13.35 10.70 1.98
N ILE A 70 12.06 10.95 1.73
CA ILE A 70 11.57 12.17 1.09
C ILE A 70 11.90 13.40 1.94
N ILE A 71 11.69 13.37 3.25
CA ILE A 71 12.00 14.50 4.13
C ILE A 71 13.48 14.85 4.09
N ARG A 72 14.35 13.84 3.99
CA ARG A 72 15.80 14.05 3.88
C ARG A 72 16.16 14.72 2.56
N GLU A 73 15.45 14.41 1.49
CA GLU A 73 15.64 15.03 0.16
C GLU A 73 15.09 16.45 0.05
N ILE A 74 14.08 16.81 0.86
CA ILE A 74 13.51 18.16 0.90
C ILE A 74 14.53 19.22 1.38
N ASP A 75 15.66 18.82 1.98
CA ASP A 75 16.83 19.68 2.30
C ASP A 75 16.50 21.09 2.84
N GLY A 76 15.55 21.17 3.78
CA GLY A 76 15.14 22.43 4.42
C GLY A 76 14.04 23.23 3.71
N ASP A 77 13.46 22.71 2.62
CA ASP A 77 12.32 23.35 1.93
C ASP A 77 10.99 23.21 2.68
N LEU A 78 10.92 22.38 3.72
CA LEU A 78 9.79 22.30 4.65
C LEU A 78 9.81 23.48 5.64
N LYS A 79 9.61 24.67 5.09
CA LYS A 79 9.58 25.94 5.83
C LYS A 79 8.25 26.12 6.57
N PRO A 80 8.23 26.94 7.64
CA PRO A 80 6.98 27.29 8.31
C PRO A 80 5.91 27.79 7.34
N GLY A 81 4.68 27.28 7.50
CA GLY A 81 3.58 27.54 6.57
C GLY A 81 3.54 26.63 5.33
N ARG A 82 4.49 25.70 5.18
CA ARG A 82 4.40 24.58 4.24
C ARG A 82 4.02 23.31 4.98
N GLU A 83 3.15 22.54 4.34
CA GLU A 83 2.71 21.24 4.80
C GLU A 83 3.20 20.18 3.82
N TRP A 84 3.65 19.06 4.36
CA TRP A 84 3.91 17.85 3.62
C TRP A 84 2.98 16.75 4.14
N GLN A 85 2.38 16.01 3.21
CA GLN A 85 1.47 14.92 3.55
C GLN A 85 1.74 13.70 2.65
N MET A 86 1.66 12.51 3.24
CA MET A 86 1.60 11.25 2.51
C MET A 86 0.33 10.49 2.91
N GLU A 87 -0.48 10.16 1.93
CA GLU A 87 -1.69 9.38 2.07
C GLU A 87 -1.45 7.98 1.50
N VAL A 88 -1.69 6.96 2.32
CA VAL A 88 -1.59 5.55 1.91
C VAL A 88 -2.98 5.05 1.63
N THR A 89 -3.24 4.59 0.41
CA THR A 89 -4.53 4.03 0.02
C THR A 89 -4.42 2.55 -0.35
N ASP A 90 -5.54 1.82 -0.23
CA ASP A 90 -5.66 0.45 -0.75
C ASP A 90 -5.95 0.41 -2.26
N GLU A 91 -6.19 -0.79 -2.78
CA GLU A 91 -6.50 -1.05 -4.20
C GLU A 91 -7.80 -0.40 -4.69
N PHE A 92 -8.69 -0.04 -3.78
CA PHE A 92 -9.94 0.66 -4.06
C PHE A 92 -9.84 2.17 -3.83
N ALA A 93 -8.60 2.68 -3.69
CA ALA A 93 -8.30 4.07 -3.36
C ALA A 93 -8.90 4.53 -2.02
N ASN A 94 -9.18 3.62 -1.09
CA ASN A 94 -9.59 4.01 0.25
C ASN A 94 -8.35 4.39 1.08
N PRO A 95 -8.33 5.58 1.71
CA PRO A 95 -7.25 5.95 2.60
C PRO A 95 -7.26 5.06 3.84
N ILE A 96 -6.11 4.44 4.11
CA ILE A 96 -5.89 3.61 5.30
C ILE A 96 -4.96 4.28 6.31
N TYR A 97 -4.02 5.11 5.86
CA TYR A 97 -3.11 5.88 6.71
C TYR A 97 -2.81 7.24 6.10
N VAL A 98 -2.54 8.21 6.97
CA VAL A 98 -2.09 9.55 6.58
C VAL A 98 -0.95 9.97 7.49
N ILE A 99 0.17 10.39 6.91
CA ILE A 99 1.28 11.03 7.61
C ILE A 99 1.25 12.52 7.26
N HIS A 100 1.25 13.38 8.27
CA HIS A 100 1.25 14.83 8.12
C HIS A 100 2.47 15.39 8.84
N ILE A 101 3.20 16.28 8.17
CA ILE A 101 4.34 17.00 8.74
C ILE A 101 4.20 18.48 8.40
N SER A 102 4.17 19.29 9.44
CA SER A 102 4.06 20.74 9.35
C SER A 102 5.19 21.42 10.12
N ALA A 103 5.56 22.61 9.67
CA ALA A 103 6.46 23.50 10.37
C ALA A 103 5.72 24.77 10.81
N GLU A 104 5.99 25.22 12.03
CA GLU A 104 5.36 26.40 12.65
C GLU A 104 6.42 27.41 13.11
N ASN A 105 6.08 28.70 13.08
CA ASN A 105 6.89 29.74 13.71
C ASN A 105 6.56 29.79 15.21
N LYS A 106 7.60 29.96 16.05
CA LYS A 106 7.45 30.20 17.49
C LYS A 106 7.62 31.66 17.84
#